data_AF-A0A7H9VA78-F1
#
_entry.id   AF-A0A7H9VA78-F1
#
_cell.length_a   1.000
_cell.length_b   1.000
_cell.length_c   1.000
_cell.angle_alpha   90.00
_cell.angle_beta   90.00
_cell.angle_gamma   90.00
#
_symmetry.space_group_name_H-M   'P 1'
#
loop_
_entity.id
_entity.type
_entity.pdbx_description
1 polymer ?
#
loop_
_entity_poly.entity_id
_entity_poly.type
_entity_poly.pdbx_seq_one_letter_code
_entity_poly.pdbx_strand_id
1 'polypeptide(L)' 'LMVRTVSGLMPIGVLWRRLDAAFADPLELKPDSQIGTPGLVEAIRRGTVSAVNALGSGLMETRALLSFL' A
#
# COMPACT_ATOMS: atom_id res chain seq x y z
N LEU A 1 9.50 -6.41 -1.58
CA LEU A 1 8.40 -6.88 -2.45
C LEU A 1 8.98 -7.31 -3.80
N MET A 2 8.42 -8.30 -4.47
CA MET A 2 8.91 -8.80 -5.77
C MET A 2 7.84 -8.69 -6.85
N VAL A 3 8.23 -8.34 -8.07
CA VAL A 3 7.37 -8.37 -9.27
C VAL A 3 7.74 -9.58 -10.11
N ARG A 4 6.73 -10.30 -10.61
CA ARG A 4 6.92 -11.39 -11.56
C ARG A 4 7.12 -10.82 -12.96
N THR A 5 8.27 -11.10 -13.55
CA THR A 5 8.60 -10.78 -14.95
C THR A 5 8.77 -12.07 -15.75
N VAL A 6 8.88 -11.98 -17.08
CA VAL A 6 9.23 -13.13 -17.93
C VAL A 6 10.60 -13.72 -17.59
N SER A 7 11.51 -12.91 -17.04
CA SER A 7 12.86 -13.31 -16.66
C SER A 7 12.97 -13.79 -15.20
N GLY A 8 11.85 -13.83 -14.46
CA GLY A 8 11.81 -14.24 -13.06
C GLY A 8 11.34 -13.13 -12.11
N LEU A 9 11.60 -13.34 -10.82
CA LEU A 9 11.22 -12.38 -9.76
C LEU A 9 12.21 -11.23 -9.71
N MET A 10 11.72 -10.00 -9.76
CA MET A 10 12.52 -8.79 -9.67
C MET A 10 12.14 -8.00 -8.41
N PRO A 11 13.11 -7.58 -7.57
CA PRO A 11 12.80 -6.75 -6.42
C PRO A 11 12.37 -5.34 -6.83
N ILE A 12 11.46 -4.75 -6.06
CA ILE A 12 11.10 -3.33 -6.20
C ILE A 12 11.36 -2.58 -4.89
N GLY A 13 11.87 -1.36 -5.01
CA GLY A 13 12.07 -0.45 -3.88
C GLY A 13 10.93 0.55 -3.68
N VAL A 14 10.20 0.90 -4.74
CA VAL A 14 9.08 1.84 -4.71
C VAL A 14 7.88 1.27 -5.45
N LEU A 15 6.70 1.38 -4.84
CA LEU A 15 5.42 1.01 -5.42
C LEU A 15 4.52 2.24 -5.53
N TRP A 16 4.19 2.64 -6.75
CA TRP A 16 3.13 3.61 -6.96
C TRP A 16 1.79 2.89 -7.05
N ARG A 17 0.92 3.12 -6.05
CA ARG A 17 -0.40 2.47 -5.99
C ARG A 17 -1.49 3.38 -6.54
N ARG A 18 -2.41 2.80 -7.30
CA ARG A 18 -3.67 3.42 -7.73
C ARG A 18 -4.88 2.61 -7.24
N LEU A 19 -4.80 2.24 -5.97
CA LEU A 19 -5.82 1.46 -5.26
C LEU A 19 -6.04 2.05 -3.87
N ASP A 20 -7.26 1.93 -3.34
CA ASP A 20 -7.60 2.43 -2.01
C ASP A 20 -6.84 1.67 -0.92
N ALA A 21 -6.42 2.39 0.13
CA ALA A 21 -5.55 1.82 1.17
C ALA A 21 -6.14 0.55 1.79
N ALA A 22 -7.45 0.50 2.05
CA ALA A 22 -8.12 -0.66 2.62
C ALA A 22 -7.92 -1.95 1.80
N PHE A 23 -7.84 -1.85 0.48
CA PHE A 23 -7.67 -3.02 -0.39
C PHE A 23 -6.21 -3.47 -0.54
N ALA A 24 -5.25 -2.73 0.01
CA ALA A 24 -3.83 -2.94 -0.25
C ALA A 24 -3.28 -4.26 0.30
N ASP A 25 -3.81 -4.73 1.42
CA ASP A 25 -3.34 -5.94 2.09
C ASP A 25 -4.51 -6.71 2.73
N PRO A 26 -4.85 -7.90 2.23
CA PRO A 26 -5.93 -8.69 2.81
C PRO A 26 -5.60 -9.27 4.19
N LEU A 27 -4.32 -9.34 4.59
CA LEU A 27 -3.95 -9.90 5.90
C LEU A 27 -4.15 -8.90 7.04
N GLU A 28 -3.95 -7.60 6.78
CA GLU A 28 -3.97 -6.56 7.82
C GLU A 28 -5.11 -5.54 7.67
N LEU A 29 -5.72 -5.39 6.48
CA LEU A 29 -6.68 -4.32 6.21
C LEU A 29 -8.07 -4.84 5.87
N LYS A 30 -8.24 -5.46 4.70
CA LYS A 30 -9.57 -5.89 4.21
C LYS A 30 -9.51 -7.34 3.71
N PRO A 31 -9.96 -8.33 4.51
CA PRO A 31 -9.79 -9.75 4.21
C PRO A 31 -10.45 -10.25 2.91
N ASP A 32 -11.48 -9.56 2.42
CA ASP A 32 -12.16 -9.87 1.17
C ASP A 32 -11.48 -9.23 -0.06
N SER A 33 -10.38 -8.49 0.12
CA SER A 33 -9.64 -7.87 -0.99
C SER A 33 -8.99 -8.92 -1.87
N GLN A 34 -9.32 -8.92 -3.15
CA GLN A 34 -8.68 -9.78 -4.17
C GLN A 34 -7.66 -9.03 -5.05
N ILE A 35 -7.48 -7.73 -4.81
CA ILE A 35 -6.61 -6.85 -5.61
C ILE A 35 -5.37 -6.37 -4.83
N GLY A 36 -5.29 -6.72 -3.54
CA GLY A 36 -4.17 -6.39 -2.67
C GLY A 36 -3.01 -7.36 -2.78
N THR A 37 -1.90 -7.03 -2.12
CA THR A 37 -0.75 -7.92 -1.96
C THR A 37 -0.64 -8.32 -0.49
N PRO A 38 -0.81 -9.62 -0.15
CA PRO A 38 -0.64 -10.10 1.21
C PRO A 38 0.73 -9.73 1.81
N GLY A 39 0.74 -9.12 2.99
CA GLY A 39 1.96 -8.72 3.71
C GLY A 39 2.62 -7.43 3.19
N LEU A 40 1.92 -6.67 2.34
CA LEU A 40 2.38 -5.36 1.88
C LEU A 40 2.52 -4.36 3.04
N VAL A 41 1.61 -4.38 4.02
CA VAL A 41 1.67 -3.48 5.18
C VAL A 41 2.94 -3.75 5.98
N GLU A 42 3.22 -5.00 6.30
CA GLU A 42 4.44 -5.40 6.98
C GLU A 42 5.71 -5.06 6.17
N ALA A 43 5.69 -5.24 4.85
CA ALA A 43 6.82 -4.90 3.99
C ALA A 43 7.14 -3.39 4.01
N ILE A 44 6.11 -2.54 4.02
CA ILE A 44 6.24 -1.08 4.18
C ILE A 44 6.74 -0.75 5.60
N ARG A 45 6.16 -1.37 6.63
CA ARG A 45 6.54 -1.17 8.04
C ARG A 45 8.02 -1.50 8.29
N ARG A 46 8.55 -2.53 7.64
CA ARG A 46 9.96 -2.92 7.69
C ARG A 46 10.89 -2.05 6.83
N GLY A 47 10.34 -1.11 6.05
CA GLY A 47 11.13 -0.26 5.14
C GLY A 47 11.69 -0.99 3.91
N THR A 48 11.21 -2.20 3.61
CA THR A 48 11.68 -2.98 2.45
C THR A 48 11.14 -2.49 1.11
N VAL A 49 10.05 -1.71 1.15
CA VAL A 49 9.44 -1.04 -0.01
C VAL A 49 8.80 0.26 0.46
N SER A 50 8.90 1.31 -0.34
CA SER A 50 8.17 2.56 -0.13
C SER A 50 6.94 2.62 -1.02
N ALA A 51 5.82 3.11 -0.50
CA ALA A 51 4.60 3.31 -1.27
C ALA A 51 4.37 4.79 -1.57
N VAL A 52 4.05 5.12 -2.83
CA VAL A 52 3.64 6.47 -3.23
C VAL A 52 2.14 6.60 -3.06
N ASN A 53 1.76 7.66 -2.35
CA ASN A 53 0.62 7.76 -1.43
C ASN A 53 0.74 6.75 -0.29
N ALA A 54 1.27 7.19 0.85
CA ALA A 54 1.42 6.36 2.04
C ALA A 54 0.08 5.76 2.48
N LEU A 55 0.11 4.57 3.10
CA LEU A 55 -1.09 4.03 3.73
C LEU A 55 -1.55 4.99 4.83
N GLY A 56 -2.86 5.26 4.88
CA GLY A 56 -3.43 6.24 5.83
C GLY A 56 -3.41 7.71 5.37
N SER A 57 -2.85 8.03 4.19
CA SER A 57 -2.86 9.39 3.62
C SER A 57 -4.26 10.02 3.51
N GLY A 58 -5.31 9.21 3.32
CA GLY A 58 -6.69 9.68 3.29
C GLY A 58 -7.17 10.35 4.59
N LEU A 59 -6.47 10.17 5.71
CA LEU A 59 -6.72 10.95 6.92
C LEU A 59 -6.63 12.44 6.63
N MET A 60 -5.60 12.87 5.88
CA MET A 60 -5.36 14.28 5.51
C MET A 60 -6.45 14.86 4.60
N GLU A 61 -7.20 14.02 3.89
CA GLU A 61 -8.29 14.43 3.01
C GLU A 61 -9.64 14.54 3.74
N THR A 62 -9.69 14.21 5.03
CA THR A 62 -10.93 14.24 5.81
C THR A 62 -11.42 15.68 5.99
N ARG A 63 -12.71 15.94 5.72
CA ARG A 63 -13.32 17.27 5.88
C ARG A 63 -13.11 17.87 7.27
N ALA A 64 -13.09 17.06 8.32
CA ALA A 64 -12.84 17.51 9.68
C ALA A 64 -11.45 18.16 9.86
N LEU A 65 -10.46 17.81 9.03
CA LEU A 65 -9.14 18.43 9.07
C LEU A 65 -9.08 19.75 8.29
N LEU A 66 -10.05 20.06 7.43
CA LEU A 66 -10.07 21.32 6.68
C LEU A 66 -10.14 22.56 7.58
N SER A 67 -10.65 22.43 8.81
CA SER A 67 -10.66 23.53 9.79
C SER A 67 -9.30 23.77 10.46
N PHE A 68 -8.31 22.93 10.20
CA PHE A 68 -6.97 22.97 10.83
C PHE A 68 -5.83 23.13 9.82
N LEU A 69 -6.15 23.33 8.54
CA LEU A 69 -5.23 23.59 7.43
C LEU A 69 -5.29 25.07 7.05
#